data_AF-A0A7S1RDK4-F1
#
_entry.id   AF-A0A7S1RDK4-F1
#
_cell.length_a   1.000
_cell.length_b   1.000
_cell.length_c   1.000
_cell.angle_alpha   90.00
_cell.angle_beta   90.00
_cell.angle_gamma   90.00
#
_symmetry.space_group_name_H-M   'P 1'
#
loop_
_entity.id
_entity.type
_entity.pdbx_description
1 polymer ?
#
loop_
_entity_poly.entity_id
_entity_poly.type
_entity_poly.pdbx_seq_one_letter_code
_entity_poly.pdbx_strand_id
1 'polypeptide(L)'
;ACGEIFLPAKLVEGVKLKNGRRLLYPMNGLLCFAISNASVVALGYLGVIRPYYVFLNMGALLTEAVITSFAMAAWLYVDFGLLWRRHVSDAEFEEDHGVFSVGEIFNDWFMGVVRNPRLFKRCLKVPFDLKRFWNARPGLTGWVILNISYLAGMYYNCRLPSAYGGGDSLFFGDHAGKSEAIRGLFSGADTSTFCAETGSWSNIGPAALFISAAHWYYIFDYNFVEPAYLTTTDIRHDLFGFMLTYGDWGFLSRYYPISFMGFLAQQGSQSDGFIARNYVFAGVGVVMYVVGMMLFRITNIEKHLFRDWMNNGNDPDKYRSPLSTRIFFGDRRVQFIKTKEGSCLLVSG
;
A
#
# COMPACT_ATOMS: atom_id res chain seq x y z
N ALA A 1 -12.18 -0.30 -8.36
CA ALA A 1 -13.42 -1.10 -8.23
C ALA A 1 -13.74 -1.86 -9.51
N CYS A 2 -13.83 -1.21 -10.68
CA CYS A 2 -14.17 -1.90 -11.93
C CYS A 2 -13.26 -3.08 -12.27
N GLY A 3 -11.93 -2.89 -12.15
CA GLY A 3 -10.97 -3.98 -12.38
C GLY A 3 -11.25 -5.20 -11.50
N GLU A 4 -11.45 -4.98 -10.20
CA GLU A 4 -11.76 -6.02 -9.23
C GLU A 4 -12.99 -6.86 -9.62
N ILE A 5 -14.05 -6.18 -10.07
CA ILE A 5 -15.37 -6.77 -10.30
C ILE A 5 -15.45 -7.45 -11.68
N PHE A 6 -14.89 -6.82 -12.71
CA PHE A 6 -15.15 -7.21 -14.10
C PHE A 6 -13.99 -7.97 -14.76
N LEU A 7 -12.75 -7.86 -14.24
CA LEU A 7 -11.63 -8.59 -14.83
C LEU A 7 -11.64 -10.07 -14.43
N PRO A 8 -11.19 -10.97 -15.32
CA PRO A 8 -11.13 -12.39 -15.04
C PRO A 8 -10.27 -12.66 -13.80
N ALA A 9 -10.78 -13.50 -12.91
CA ALA A 9 -10.18 -13.77 -11.61
C ALA A 9 -10.26 -15.24 -11.23
N LYS A 10 -9.23 -15.76 -10.57
CA LYS A 10 -9.29 -17.08 -9.93
C LYS A 10 -9.94 -16.94 -8.57
N LEU A 11 -10.95 -17.75 -8.27
CA LEU A 11 -11.57 -17.75 -6.94
C LEU A 11 -10.69 -18.51 -5.95
N VAL A 12 -10.46 -17.91 -4.79
CA VAL A 12 -9.72 -18.50 -3.67
C VAL A 12 -10.54 -18.38 -2.40
N GLU A 13 -10.54 -19.44 -1.61
CA GLU A 13 -11.16 -19.44 -0.28
C GLU A 13 -10.26 -18.74 0.73
N GLY A 14 -10.85 -17.85 1.52
CA GLY A 14 -10.22 -17.26 2.66
C GLY A 14 -10.20 -18.17 3.88
N VAL A 15 -9.88 -17.54 4.99
CA VAL A 15 -9.79 -18.20 6.30
C VAL A 15 -11.17 -18.65 6.78
N LYS A 16 -11.16 -19.66 7.65
CA LYS A 16 -12.37 -20.10 8.34
C LYS A 16 -12.72 -19.06 9.40
N LEU A 17 -13.92 -18.51 9.30
CA LEU A 17 -14.47 -17.57 10.29
C LEU A 17 -14.89 -18.33 11.57
N LYS A 18 -15.20 -17.60 12.66
CA LYS A 18 -15.68 -18.22 13.91
C LYS A 18 -16.99 -19.01 13.70
N ASN A 19 -17.85 -18.54 12.80
CA ASN A 19 -19.09 -19.22 12.40
C ASN A 19 -18.87 -20.49 11.54
N GLY A 20 -17.62 -20.86 11.26
CA GLY A 20 -17.23 -22.03 10.52
C GLY A 20 -17.26 -21.90 8.99
N ARG A 21 -17.80 -20.79 8.46
CA ARG A 21 -17.88 -20.51 7.01
C ARG A 21 -16.52 -20.03 6.48
N ARG A 22 -16.34 -20.15 5.17
CA ARG A 22 -15.21 -19.57 4.43
C ARG A 22 -15.74 -18.59 3.39
N LEU A 23 -15.06 -17.46 3.29
CA LEU A 23 -15.41 -16.43 2.33
C LEU A 23 -14.63 -16.62 1.03
N LEU A 24 -15.30 -16.49 -0.11
CA LEU A 24 -14.67 -16.53 -1.43
C LEU A 24 -14.16 -15.15 -1.84
N TYR A 25 -13.01 -15.13 -2.53
CA TYR A 25 -12.34 -13.93 -3.01
C TYR A 25 -11.86 -14.08 -4.46
N PRO A 26 -12.15 -13.13 -5.35
CA PRO A 26 -11.61 -13.12 -6.71
C PRO A 26 -10.17 -12.56 -6.74
N MET A 27 -9.22 -13.37 -7.20
CA MET A 27 -7.82 -13.00 -7.35
C MET A 27 -7.50 -12.60 -8.79
N ASN A 28 -7.39 -11.29 -9.00
CA ASN A 28 -7.04 -10.65 -10.26
C ASN A 28 -6.10 -9.45 -10.04
N GLY A 29 -5.37 -9.42 -8.92
CA GLY A 29 -4.54 -8.30 -8.50
C GLY A 29 -3.48 -7.94 -9.52
N LEU A 30 -2.76 -8.93 -10.07
CA LEU A 30 -1.72 -8.68 -11.06
C LEU A 30 -2.25 -8.02 -12.34
N LEU A 31 -3.42 -8.46 -12.82
CA LEU A 31 -4.06 -7.88 -14.01
C LEU A 31 -4.58 -6.47 -13.73
N CYS A 32 -5.22 -6.25 -12.57
CA CYS A 32 -5.66 -4.93 -12.13
C CYS A 32 -4.47 -3.96 -12.00
N PHE A 33 -3.37 -4.42 -11.40
CA PHE A 33 -2.14 -3.65 -11.21
C PHE A 33 -1.53 -3.24 -12.56
N ALA A 34 -1.39 -4.20 -13.48
CA ALA A 34 -0.84 -3.94 -14.81
C ALA A 34 -1.71 -2.93 -15.60
N ILE A 35 -3.03 -3.17 -15.65
CA ILE A 35 -3.95 -2.28 -16.37
C ILE A 35 -3.96 -0.88 -15.77
N SER A 36 -4.01 -0.75 -14.44
CA SER A 36 -4.07 0.56 -13.78
C SER A 36 -2.82 1.39 -14.05
N ASN A 37 -1.63 0.79 -13.91
CA ASN A 37 -0.37 1.48 -14.18
C ASN A 37 -0.21 1.81 -15.67
N ALA A 38 -0.52 0.85 -16.56
CA ALA A 38 -0.46 1.09 -18.01
C ALA A 38 -1.43 2.19 -18.45
N SER A 39 -2.64 2.23 -17.86
CA SER A 39 -3.64 3.27 -18.16
C SER A 39 -3.14 4.65 -17.75
N VAL A 40 -2.55 4.80 -16.56
CA VAL A 40 -2.00 6.09 -16.11
C VAL A 40 -0.87 6.55 -17.03
N VAL A 41 0.06 5.65 -17.39
CA VAL A 41 1.16 5.98 -18.32
C VAL A 41 0.64 6.34 -19.70
N ALA A 42 -0.35 5.61 -20.22
CA ALA A 42 -0.97 5.90 -21.51
C ALA A 42 -1.69 7.25 -21.50
N LEU A 43 -2.47 7.56 -20.46
CA LEU A 43 -3.15 8.86 -20.30
C LEU A 43 -2.15 10.01 -20.19
N GLY A 44 -1.00 9.78 -19.54
CA GLY A 44 0.11 10.74 -19.50
C GLY A 44 0.75 10.95 -20.87
N TYR A 45 1.01 9.87 -21.61
CA TYR A 45 1.60 9.92 -22.95
C TYR A 45 0.68 10.60 -23.97
N LEU A 46 -0.63 10.34 -23.89
CA LEU A 46 -1.65 10.96 -24.73
C LEU A 46 -1.93 12.43 -24.37
N GLY A 47 -1.29 12.97 -23.32
CA GLY A 47 -1.48 14.34 -22.86
C GLY A 47 -2.84 14.62 -22.19
N VAL A 48 -3.61 13.57 -21.87
CA VAL A 48 -4.92 13.71 -21.19
C VAL A 48 -4.72 14.14 -19.73
N ILE A 49 -3.69 13.60 -19.08
CA ILE A 49 -3.34 13.92 -17.69
C ILE A 49 -1.89 14.38 -17.66
N ARG A 50 -1.59 15.43 -16.89
CA ARG A 50 -0.20 15.83 -16.64
C ARG A 50 0.53 14.72 -15.87
N PRO A 51 1.67 14.19 -16.35
CA PRO A 51 2.36 13.08 -15.67
C PRO A 51 2.72 13.37 -14.21
N TYR A 52 2.98 14.63 -13.87
CA TYR A 52 3.30 15.13 -12.52
C TYR A 52 2.07 15.67 -11.76
N TYR A 53 0.84 15.36 -12.18
CA TYR A 53 -0.39 15.88 -11.56
C TYR A 53 -0.49 15.61 -10.05
N VAL A 54 -0.10 14.41 -9.62
CA VAL A 54 -0.15 14.07 -8.18
C VAL A 54 0.79 14.97 -7.40
N PHE A 55 1.99 15.22 -7.93
CA PHE A 55 2.97 16.09 -7.27
C PHE A 55 2.40 17.50 -7.06
N LEU A 56 1.72 18.06 -8.07
CA LEU A 56 1.06 19.38 -7.96
C LEU A 56 -0.02 19.41 -6.87
N ASN A 57 -0.76 18.32 -6.72
CA ASN A 57 -1.95 18.25 -5.86
C ASN A 57 -1.73 17.47 -4.57
N MET A 58 -0.47 17.21 -4.20
CA MET A 58 -0.13 16.33 -3.08
C MET A 58 -0.76 16.75 -1.76
N GLY A 59 -0.78 18.07 -1.46
CA GLY A 59 -1.44 18.59 -0.27
C GLY A 59 -2.95 18.31 -0.27
N ALA A 60 -3.61 18.56 -1.41
CA ALA A 60 -5.03 18.24 -1.58
C ALA A 60 -5.31 16.74 -1.46
N LEU A 61 -4.45 15.87 -1.99
CA LEU A 61 -4.56 14.41 -1.92
C LEU A 61 -4.36 13.86 -0.49
N LEU A 62 -3.53 14.52 0.33
CA LEU A 62 -3.39 14.18 1.75
C LEU A 62 -4.65 14.56 2.54
N THR A 63 -5.18 15.78 2.32
CA THR A 63 -6.43 16.21 2.94
C THR A 63 -7.62 15.37 2.49
N GLU A 64 -7.69 15.05 1.20
CA GLU A 64 -8.68 14.13 0.63
C GLU A 64 -8.62 12.78 1.32
N ALA A 65 -7.42 12.22 1.52
CA ALA A 65 -7.31 10.92 2.16
C ALA A 65 -7.88 10.91 3.59
N VAL A 66 -7.62 11.97 4.35
CA VAL A 66 -8.22 12.14 5.69
C VAL A 66 -9.74 12.20 5.58
N ILE A 67 -10.28 13.10 4.76
CA ILE A 67 -11.73 13.30 4.60
C ILE A 67 -12.42 12.00 4.16
N THR A 68 -11.87 11.33 3.15
CA THR A 68 -12.41 10.07 2.62
C THR A 68 -12.37 8.96 3.67
N SER A 69 -11.31 8.83 4.45
CA SER A 69 -11.23 7.85 5.54
C SER A 69 -12.21 8.16 6.68
N PHE A 70 -12.40 9.43 7.04
CA PHE A 70 -13.44 9.84 8.00
C PHE A 70 -14.84 9.49 7.49
N ALA A 71 -15.14 9.82 6.23
CA ALA A 71 -16.43 9.52 5.62
C ALA A 71 -16.68 8.01 5.52
N MET A 72 -15.66 7.24 5.15
CA MET A 72 -15.75 5.77 5.08
C MET A 72 -15.97 5.16 6.46
N ALA A 73 -15.22 5.59 7.48
CA ALA A 73 -15.37 5.11 8.85
C ALA A 73 -16.74 5.48 9.42
N ALA A 74 -17.23 6.70 9.19
CA ALA A 74 -18.57 7.13 9.60
C ALA A 74 -19.66 6.29 8.93
N TRP A 75 -19.53 6.02 7.62
CA TRP A 75 -20.46 5.15 6.91
C TRP A 75 -20.44 3.72 7.48
N LEU A 76 -19.26 3.10 7.66
CA LEU A 76 -19.13 1.77 8.26
C LEU A 76 -19.76 1.71 9.66
N TYR A 77 -19.52 2.74 10.46
CA TYR A 77 -20.07 2.86 11.81
C TYR A 77 -21.60 2.93 11.82
N VAL A 78 -22.21 3.70 10.93
CA VAL A 78 -23.68 3.78 10.82
C VAL A 78 -24.26 2.48 10.25
N ASP A 79 -23.67 2.00 9.15
CA ASP A 79 -24.22 0.95 8.30
C ASP A 79 -24.06 -0.45 8.90
N PHE A 80 -22.88 -0.74 9.45
CA PHE A 80 -22.55 -2.02 10.08
C PHE A 80 -22.62 -1.96 11.61
N GLY A 81 -22.55 -0.78 12.21
CA GLY A 81 -22.65 -0.58 13.67
C GLY A 81 -24.08 -0.29 14.09
N LEU A 82 -24.59 0.92 13.87
CA LEU A 82 -25.95 1.29 14.32
C LEU A 82 -27.05 0.44 13.65
N LEU A 83 -26.87 0.08 12.39
CA LEU A 83 -27.81 -0.73 11.61
C LEU A 83 -27.43 -2.22 11.55
N TRP A 84 -26.59 -2.70 12.47
CA TRP A 84 -26.04 -4.07 12.46
C TRP A 84 -27.08 -5.19 12.30
N ARG A 85 -28.31 -5.00 12.81
CA ARG A 85 -29.39 -6.01 12.77
C ARG A 85 -29.72 -6.50 11.35
N ARG A 86 -29.50 -5.68 10.33
CA ARG A 86 -29.74 -6.07 8.93
C ARG A 86 -28.65 -7.01 8.36
N HIS A 87 -27.52 -7.13 9.05
CA HIS A 87 -26.37 -7.93 8.64
C HIS A 87 -26.30 -9.30 9.31
N VAL A 88 -27.21 -9.62 10.23
CA VAL A 88 -27.19 -10.88 10.99
C VAL A 88 -27.22 -12.12 10.11
N SER A 89 -27.90 -12.05 8.95
CA SER A 89 -27.97 -13.15 7.99
C SER A 89 -26.74 -13.29 7.10
N ASP A 90 -25.82 -12.33 7.13
CA ASP A 90 -24.68 -12.28 6.21
C ASP A 90 -23.62 -13.33 6.54
N ALA A 91 -22.89 -13.81 5.53
CA ALA A 91 -21.91 -14.87 5.70
C ALA A 91 -20.67 -14.42 6.49
N GLU A 92 -20.33 -13.15 6.37
CA GLU A 92 -19.24 -12.48 7.07
C GLU A 92 -19.60 -11.99 8.48
N PHE A 93 -20.87 -12.06 8.89
CA PHE A 93 -21.30 -11.57 10.20
C PHE A 93 -20.81 -12.50 11.32
N GLU A 94 -20.23 -11.89 12.35
CA GLU A 94 -19.76 -12.56 13.56
C GLU A 94 -20.25 -11.77 14.78
N GLU A 95 -21.01 -12.45 15.64
CA GLU A 95 -21.76 -11.85 16.76
C GLU A 95 -20.88 -11.08 17.74
N ASP A 96 -19.63 -11.52 17.98
CA ASP A 96 -18.72 -10.91 18.95
C ASP A 96 -18.31 -9.46 18.62
N HIS A 97 -18.36 -9.07 17.35
CA HIS A 97 -17.83 -7.77 16.89
C HIS A 97 -18.87 -6.95 16.13
N GLY A 98 -19.96 -7.56 15.67
CA GLY A 98 -21.03 -6.90 14.93
C GLY A 98 -22.15 -6.33 15.78
N VAL A 99 -21.92 -6.10 17.09
CA VAL A 99 -22.95 -5.59 18.00
C VAL A 99 -22.48 -4.27 18.60
N PHE A 100 -23.31 -3.24 18.44
CA PHE A 100 -23.00 -1.89 18.91
C PHE A 100 -23.21 -1.73 20.42
N SER A 101 -22.22 -1.08 21.08
CA SER A 101 -22.29 -0.66 22.49
C SER A 101 -22.05 0.85 22.63
N VAL A 102 -22.96 1.56 23.31
CA VAL A 102 -22.85 3.03 23.54
C VAL A 102 -21.60 3.39 24.36
N GLY A 103 -21.09 2.47 25.19
CA GLY A 103 -19.87 2.70 25.97
C GLY A 103 -18.58 2.72 25.14
N GLU A 104 -18.61 2.18 23.92
CA GLU A 104 -17.43 1.92 23.10
C GLU A 104 -17.40 2.74 21.80
N ILE A 105 -18.25 3.77 21.68
CA ILE A 105 -18.45 4.60 20.46
C ILE A 105 -17.14 4.99 19.77
N PHE A 106 -16.16 5.53 20.52
CA PHE A 106 -14.89 5.97 19.95
C PHE A 106 -14.01 4.80 19.49
N ASN A 107 -14.03 3.69 20.24
CA ASN A 107 -13.30 2.48 19.89
C ASN A 107 -13.90 1.84 18.63
N ASP A 108 -15.22 1.66 18.61
CA ASP A 108 -15.99 1.10 17.49
C ASP A 108 -15.82 1.91 16.21
N TRP A 109 -15.76 3.25 16.30
CA TRP A 109 -15.48 4.10 15.15
C TRP A 109 -14.02 3.97 14.67
N PHE A 110 -13.07 3.92 15.61
CA PHE A 110 -11.64 3.87 15.29
C PHE A 110 -11.21 2.50 14.75
N MET A 111 -11.48 1.43 15.50
CA MET A 111 -11.14 0.05 15.14
C MET A 111 -12.10 -0.53 14.09
N GLY A 112 -13.36 -0.10 14.12
CA GLY A 112 -14.42 -0.65 13.30
C GLY A 112 -15.29 -1.66 14.06
N VAL A 113 -16.46 -1.94 13.50
CA VAL A 113 -17.50 -2.84 14.03
C VAL A 113 -17.74 -4.06 13.14
N VAL A 114 -16.99 -4.18 12.05
CA VAL A 114 -17.15 -5.25 11.06
C VAL A 114 -15.78 -5.71 10.60
N ARG A 115 -15.61 -7.03 10.48
CA ARG A 115 -14.33 -7.59 10.04
C ARG A 115 -14.11 -7.40 8.55
N ASN A 116 -15.00 -7.94 7.73
CA ASN A 116 -14.90 -7.96 6.27
C ASN A 116 -16.21 -7.47 5.62
N PRO A 117 -16.47 -6.15 5.57
CA PRO A 117 -17.71 -5.62 5.02
C PRO A 117 -17.79 -5.86 3.51
N ARG A 118 -18.89 -6.48 3.05
CA ARG A 118 -19.09 -6.78 1.62
C ARG A 118 -20.27 -6.04 1.01
N LEU A 119 -20.06 -5.55 -0.20
CA LEU A 119 -21.04 -4.80 -1.00
C LEU A 119 -21.61 -5.65 -2.14
N PHE A 120 -22.74 -5.19 -2.68
CA PHE A 120 -23.40 -5.73 -3.89
C PHE A 120 -23.77 -7.23 -3.84
N LYS A 121 -24.13 -7.73 -2.65
CA LYS A 121 -24.45 -9.15 -2.39
C LYS A 121 -25.55 -9.72 -3.28
N ARG A 122 -26.50 -8.88 -3.70
CA ARG A 122 -27.63 -9.26 -4.56
C ARG A 122 -27.31 -9.17 -6.05
N CYS A 123 -26.26 -8.44 -6.43
CA CYS A 123 -25.96 -8.12 -7.82
C CYS A 123 -24.74 -8.90 -8.35
N LEU A 124 -23.79 -9.24 -7.49
CA LEU A 124 -22.54 -9.92 -7.87
C LEU A 124 -22.54 -11.38 -7.40
N LYS A 125 -21.99 -12.27 -8.24
CA LYS A 125 -21.78 -13.69 -7.89
C LYS A 125 -20.89 -13.87 -6.66
N VAL A 126 -19.86 -13.04 -6.56
CA VAL A 126 -19.00 -12.94 -5.37
C VAL A 126 -19.11 -11.50 -4.85
N PRO A 127 -19.58 -11.31 -3.60
CA PRO A 127 -19.72 -9.97 -3.03
C PRO A 127 -18.38 -9.22 -3.00
N PHE A 128 -18.44 -7.90 -3.18
CA PHE A 128 -17.26 -7.05 -3.22
C PHE A 128 -16.76 -6.78 -1.81
N ASP A 129 -15.60 -7.33 -1.47
CA ASP A 129 -15.00 -7.18 -0.15
C ASP A 129 -14.26 -5.84 -0.04
N LEU A 130 -14.82 -4.92 0.75
CA LEU A 130 -14.35 -3.55 0.80
C LEU A 130 -12.98 -3.44 1.48
N LYS A 131 -12.75 -4.20 2.55
CA LYS A 131 -11.49 -4.17 3.28
C LYS A 131 -10.33 -4.61 2.39
N ARG A 132 -10.47 -5.78 1.75
CA ARG A 132 -9.46 -6.26 0.81
C ARG A 132 -9.25 -5.30 -0.35
N PHE A 133 -10.34 -4.79 -0.92
CA PHE A 133 -10.26 -3.84 -2.02
C PHE A 133 -9.45 -2.61 -1.60
N TRP A 134 -9.76 -2.02 -0.45
CA TRP A 134 -9.18 -0.77 0.04
C TRP A 134 -7.67 -0.87 0.28
N ASN A 135 -7.21 -1.96 0.91
CA ASN A 135 -5.80 -2.19 1.16
C ASN A 135 -5.02 -2.46 -0.13
N ALA A 136 -5.47 -3.42 -0.94
CA ALA A 136 -4.71 -3.90 -2.07
C ALA A 136 -4.75 -2.97 -3.29
N ARG A 137 -5.93 -2.41 -3.62
CA ARG A 137 -6.13 -1.66 -4.86
C ARG A 137 -5.77 -0.18 -4.67
N PRO A 138 -6.63 0.69 -4.13
CA PRO A 138 -6.30 2.11 -3.98
C PRO A 138 -5.12 2.33 -3.02
N GLY A 139 -4.93 1.48 -2.00
CA GLY A 139 -3.75 1.52 -1.12
C GLY A 139 -2.43 1.21 -1.86
N LEU A 140 -2.16 -0.06 -2.14
CA LEU A 140 -0.89 -0.47 -2.74
C LEU A 140 -0.73 -0.07 -4.22
N THR A 141 -1.75 -0.24 -5.07
CA THR A 141 -1.60 0.18 -6.48
C THR A 141 -1.49 1.70 -6.60
N GLY A 142 -2.21 2.43 -5.75
CA GLY A 142 -2.10 3.89 -5.65
C GLY A 142 -0.68 4.34 -5.31
N TRP A 143 0.00 3.67 -4.37
CA TRP A 143 1.40 3.95 -4.04
C TRP A 143 2.31 3.98 -5.27
N VAL A 144 2.24 2.99 -6.17
CA VAL A 144 3.06 3.00 -7.41
C VAL A 144 2.71 4.18 -8.31
N ILE A 145 1.42 4.47 -8.48
CA ILE A 145 0.95 5.58 -9.32
C ILE A 145 1.49 6.91 -8.79
N LEU A 146 1.52 7.08 -7.46
CA LEU A 146 2.10 8.25 -6.81
C LEU A 146 3.62 8.33 -7.10
N ASN A 147 4.36 7.23 -6.97
CA ASN A 147 5.80 7.18 -7.28
C ASN A 147 6.08 7.59 -8.74
N ILE A 148 5.30 7.08 -9.71
CA ILE A 148 5.42 7.44 -11.13
C ILE A 148 5.29 8.95 -11.31
N SER A 149 4.31 9.55 -10.64
CA SER A 149 4.05 10.98 -10.76
C SER A 149 5.12 11.84 -10.10
N TYR A 150 5.70 11.40 -8.97
CA TYR A 150 6.84 12.08 -8.36
C TYR A 150 8.11 11.96 -9.22
N LEU A 151 8.37 10.81 -9.83
CA LEU A 151 9.46 10.64 -10.80
C LEU A 151 9.25 11.55 -12.02
N ALA A 152 8.02 11.66 -12.53
CA ALA A 152 7.70 12.61 -13.58
C ALA A 152 7.96 14.05 -13.11
N GLY A 153 7.62 14.38 -11.85
CA GLY A 153 7.99 15.66 -11.24
C GLY A 153 9.49 15.95 -11.33
N MET A 154 10.34 14.97 -11.03
CA MET A 154 11.79 15.12 -11.18
C MET A 154 12.22 15.26 -12.64
N TYR A 155 11.66 14.46 -13.54
CA TYR A 155 11.96 14.51 -14.97
C TYR A 155 11.72 15.91 -15.54
N TYR A 156 10.56 16.51 -15.25
CA TYR A 156 10.22 17.88 -15.65
C TYR A 156 10.85 18.96 -14.76
N ASN A 157 11.83 18.62 -13.92
CA ASN A 157 12.50 19.56 -13.01
C ASN A 157 11.53 20.39 -12.17
N CYS A 158 10.45 19.75 -11.70
CA CYS A 158 9.44 20.44 -10.94
C CYS A 158 10.01 20.85 -9.58
N ARG A 159 9.79 22.10 -9.21
CA ARG A 159 10.29 22.68 -7.97
C ARG A 159 9.11 22.92 -7.05
N LEU A 160 9.25 22.53 -5.79
CA LEU A 160 8.35 23.06 -4.77
C LEU A 160 8.48 24.59 -4.80
N PRO A 161 7.39 25.34 -4.56
CA PRO A 161 7.48 26.78 -4.53
C PRO A 161 8.46 27.09 -3.43
N SER A 162 9.60 27.65 -3.81
CA SER A 162 10.50 28.17 -2.83
C SER A 162 9.72 29.28 -2.14
N ALA A 163 9.42 29.14 -0.85
CA ALA A 163 9.13 30.31 -0.03
C ALA A 163 10.36 31.26 0.03
N TYR A 164 11.44 30.95 -0.70
CA TYR A 164 12.75 31.53 -0.64
C TYR A 164 13.24 31.91 -2.04
N GLY A 165 13.13 33.19 -2.38
CA GLY A 165 14.37 33.91 -2.60
C GLY A 165 14.96 34.26 -1.23
N GLY A 166 15.82 33.39 -0.67
CA GLY A 166 16.55 33.65 0.59
C GLY A 166 15.72 33.72 1.89
N GLY A 167 16.36 33.45 3.04
CA GLY A 167 15.85 33.89 4.35
C GLY A 167 14.94 32.98 5.18
N ASP A 168 13.61 32.95 4.95
CA ASP A 168 12.64 32.60 6.02
C ASP A 168 11.59 31.48 5.78
N SER A 169 11.54 30.54 6.74
CA SER A 169 10.77 29.29 6.70
C SER A 169 9.25 29.50 6.85
N LEU A 170 8.45 28.58 6.30
CA LEU A 170 6.98 28.62 6.37
C LEU A 170 6.47 28.72 7.82
N PHE A 171 7.21 28.15 8.78
CA PHE A 171 6.80 28.02 10.17
C PHE A 171 7.36 29.12 11.10
N PHE A 172 8.36 29.91 10.66
CA PHE A 172 8.98 30.98 11.46
C PHE A 172 9.28 32.21 10.59
N GLY A 173 8.82 33.40 10.98
CA GLY A 173 9.02 34.67 10.25
C GLY A 173 7.72 35.42 9.88
N ASP A 174 7.86 36.57 9.21
CA ASP A 174 6.81 37.59 8.99
C ASP A 174 5.54 37.09 8.27
N HIS A 175 4.37 37.54 8.73
CA HIS A 175 3.05 36.96 8.43
C HIS A 175 2.35 37.54 7.18
N ALA A 176 2.69 38.76 6.77
CA ALA A 176 1.95 39.48 5.72
C ALA A 176 2.20 38.89 4.31
N GLY A 177 3.47 38.68 3.93
CA GLY A 177 3.82 38.05 2.64
C GLY A 177 3.41 36.58 2.54
N LYS A 178 3.32 35.89 3.69
CA LYS A 178 2.87 34.48 3.77
C LYS A 178 1.39 34.35 3.41
N SER A 179 0.55 35.31 3.79
CA SER A 179 -0.89 35.28 3.48
C SER A 179 -1.15 35.35 1.98
N GLU A 180 -0.41 36.20 1.25
CA GLU A 180 -0.53 36.31 -0.20
C GLU A 180 0.08 35.11 -0.94
N ALA A 181 1.20 34.57 -0.50
CA ALA A 181 1.80 33.36 -1.11
C ALA A 181 0.93 32.10 -0.88
N ILE A 182 0.38 31.94 0.32
CA ILE A 182 -0.57 30.86 0.64
C ILE A 182 -1.88 31.06 -0.13
N ARG A 183 -2.39 32.29 -0.23
CA ARG A 183 -3.55 32.60 -1.07
C ARG A 183 -3.26 32.37 -2.55
N GLY A 184 -2.05 32.66 -3.05
CA GLY A 184 -1.61 32.35 -4.42
C GLY A 184 -1.61 30.84 -4.70
N LEU A 185 -1.11 30.05 -3.73
CA LEU A 185 -1.12 28.58 -3.77
C LEU A 185 -2.54 27.99 -3.83
N PHE A 186 -3.48 28.58 -3.09
CA PHE A 186 -4.89 28.14 -3.06
C PHE A 186 -5.78 28.81 -4.11
N SER A 187 -5.31 29.88 -4.78
CA SER A 187 -6.03 30.59 -5.85
C SER A 187 -5.53 30.26 -7.26
N GLY A 188 -4.50 29.43 -7.39
CA GLY A 188 -3.97 28.99 -8.68
C GLY A 188 -3.21 30.07 -9.46
N ALA A 189 -2.73 31.11 -8.77
CA ALA A 189 -1.94 32.17 -9.40
C ALA A 189 -0.49 31.72 -9.69
N ASP A 190 -0.02 32.02 -10.89
CA ASP A 190 1.26 31.59 -11.45
C ASP A 190 2.42 32.48 -10.96
N THR A 191 3.34 31.93 -10.16
CA THR A 191 4.59 32.61 -9.77
C THR A 191 5.79 31.74 -10.13
N SER A 192 6.18 31.85 -11.40
CA SER A 192 7.28 31.15 -12.10
C SER A 192 7.07 29.65 -12.27
N THR A 193 7.22 29.18 -13.52
CA THR A 193 6.95 27.82 -14.00
C THR A 193 7.38 26.74 -12.99
N PHE A 194 6.39 26.10 -12.38
CA PHE A 194 6.57 25.09 -11.35
C PHE A 194 7.29 23.83 -11.88
N CYS A 195 7.18 23.57 -13.18
CA CYS A 195 7.83 22.51 -13.92
C CYS A 195 8.30 23.06 -15.28
N ALA A 196 9.38 22.49 -15.82
CA ALA A 196 9.83 22.78 -17.18
C ALA A 196 8.90 22.15 -18.23
N GLU A 197 8.79 22.78 -19.40
CA GLU A 197 8.01 22.26 -20.53
C GLU A 197 8.62 20.98 -21.13
N THR A 198 9.97 20.92 -21.15
CA THR A 198 10.73 19.76 -21.60
C THR A 198 11.42 19.10 -20.43
N GLY A 199 11.23 17.79 -20.26
CA GLY A 199 11.91 17.03 -19.20
C GLY A 199 13.27 16.50 -19.62
N SER A 200 14.12 16.23 -18.63
CA SER A 200 15.44 15.63 -18.82
C SER A 200 15.68 14.50 -17.83
N TRP A 201 16.21 13.39 -18.33
CA TRP A 201 16.61 12.23 -17.51
C TRP A 201 17.77 12.55 -16.56
N SER A 202 18.55 13.60 -16.85
CA SER A 202 19.64 14.07 -15.96
C SER A 202 19.14 14.55 -14.60
N ASN A 203 17.85 14.88 -14.49
CA ASN A 203 17.26 15.41 -13.27
C ASN A 203 16.87 14.29 -12.29
N ILE A 204 16.85 13.03 -12.74
CA ILE A 204 16.49 11.89 -11.92
C ILE A 204 17.76 11.23 -11.38
N GLY A 205 17.90 11.22 -10.05
CA GLY A 205 19.02 10.56 -9.39
C GLY A 205 18.89 9.03 -9.36
N PRO A 206 20.01 8.29 -9.24
CA PRO A 206 20.01 6.83 -9.20
C PRO A 206 19.26 6.29 -7.99
N ALA A 207 19.28 7.00 -6.85
CA ALA A 207 18.53 6.62 -5.65
C ALA A 207 17.01 6.72 -5.85
N ALA A 208 16.50 7.74 -6.56
CA ALA A 208 15.07 7.87 -6.85
C ALA A 208 14.59 6.76 -7.81
N LEU A 209 15.38 6.45 -8.85
CA LEU A 209 15.11 5.32 -9.74
C LEU A 209 15.08 4.00 -8.98
N PHE A 210 16.08 3.78 -8.13
CA PHE A 210 16.18 2.57 -7.30
C PHE A 210 14.98 2.44 -6.35
N ILE A 211 14.63 3.47 -5.57
CA ILE A 211 13.51 3.43 -4.64
C ILE A 211 12.19 3.18 -5.39
N SER A 212 12.00 3.81 -6.56
CA SER A 212 10.81 3.57 -7.37
C SER A 212 10.74 2.13 -7.86
N ALA A 213 11.86 1.56 -8.33
CA ALA A 213 11.93 0.17 -8.77
C ALA A 213 11.71 -0.80 -7.59
N ALA A 214 12.25 -0.50 -6.42
CA ALA A 214 12.07 -1.27 -5.19
C ALA A 214 10.59 -1.29 -4.74
N HIS A 215 9.95 -0.11 -4.67
CA HIS A 215 8.53 -0.01 -4.35
C HIS A 215 7.66 -0.73 -5.38
N TRP A 216 7.95 -0.54 -6.68
CA TRP A 216 7.24 -1.23 -7.75
C TRP A 216 7.35 -2.75 -7.61
N TYR A 217 8.57 -3.27 -7.39
CA TYR A 217 8.81 -4.71 -7.22
C TYR A 217 8.10 -5.26 -5.99
N TYR A 218 8.14 -4.53 -4.87
CA TYR A 218 7.47 -4.93 -3.63
C TYR A 218 5.96 -5.14 -3.84
N ILE A 219 5.31 -4.20 -4.54
CA ILE A 219 3.87 -4.25 -4.82
C ILE A 219 3.54 -5.24 -5.94
N PHE A 220 4.40 -5.34 -6.96
CA PHE A 220 4.27 -6.34 -8.00
C PHE A 220 4.27 -7.74 -7.39
N ASP A 221 5.23 -8.04 -6.51
CA ASP A 221 5.30 -9.32 -5.86
C ASP A 221 4.08 -9.58 -4.96
N TYR A 222 3.65 -8.57 -4.19
CA TYR A 222 2.41 -8.67 -3.42
C TYR A 222 1.24 -9.14 -4.31
N ASN A 223 1.09 -8.56 -5.50
CA ASN A 223 0.03 -8.93 -6.44
C ASN A 223 0.29 -10.29 -7.11
N PHE A 224 1.54 -10.73 -7.23
CA PHE A 224 1.90 -12.05 -7.74
C PHE A 224 1.53 -13.16 -6.75
N VAL A 225 1.71 -12.91 -5.45
CA VAL A 225 1.37 -13.84 -4.36
C VAL A 225 0.11 -13.36 -3.59
N GLU A 226 -0.84 -12.77 -4.32
CA GLU A 226 -2.07 -12.17 -3.75
C GLU A 226 -2.82 -13.10 -2.76
N PRO A 227 -2.96 -14.42 -2.98
CA PRO A 227 -3.64 -15.30 -2.03
C PRO A 227 -3.04 -15.32 -0.62
N ALA A 228 -1.73 -15.09 -0.47
CA ALA A 228 -1.08 -15.06 0.84
C ALA A 228 -1.62 -13.92 1.72
N TYR A 229 -2.11 -12.84 1.10
CA TYR A 229 -2.66 -11.70 1.84
C TYR A 229 -3.92 -12.06 2.65
N LEU A 230 -4.72 -13.04 2.20
CA LEU A 230 -5.89 -13.52 2.95
C LEU A 230 -5.53 -14.12 4.33
N THR A 231 -4.23 -14.35 4.58
CA THR A 231 -3.72 -14.91 5.83
C THR A 231 -3.18 -13.87 6.81
N THR A 232 -3.21 -12.60 6.45
CA THR A 232 -2.70 -11.49 7.26
C THR A 232 -3.63 -11.13 8.41
N THR A 233 -3.09 -10.45 9.42
CA THR A 233 -3.83 -9.98 10.59
C THR A 233 -4.99 -9.06 10.21
N ASP A 234 -4.75 -8.14 9.28
CA ASP A 234 -5.74 -7.17 8.79
C ASP A 234 -7.03 -7.85 8.30
N ILE A 235 -6.90 -8.97 7.57
CA ILE A 235 -8.05 -9.73 7.04
C ILE A 235 -8.62 -10.72 8.06
N ARG A 236 -7.76 -11.34 8.88
CA ARG A 236 -8.16 -12.42 9.79
C ARG A 236 -8.77 -11.93 11.10
N HIS A 237 -8.24 -10.86 11.65
CA HIS A 237 -8.43 -10.51 13.05
C HIS A 237 -8.93 -9.08 13.21
N ASP A 238 -8.31 -8.12 12.52
CA ASP A 238 -8.64 -6.72 12.73
C ASP A 238 -10.03 -6.40 12.19
N LEU A 239 -10.67 -5.37 12.75
CA LEU A 239 -11.92 -4.83 12.25
C LEU A 239 -11.64 -3.75 11.19
N PHE A 240 -12.68 -3.27 10.51
CA PHE A 240 -12.56 -2.25 9.47
C PHE A 240 -13.24 -0.96 9.92
N GLY A 241 -12.42 -0.02 10.39
CA GLY A 241 -12.83 1.31 10.86
C GLY A 241 -11.87 2.40 10.39
N PHE A 242 -11.82 3.53 11.10
CA PHE A 242 -10.95 4.66 10.75
C PHE A 242 -9.46 4.27 10.67
N MET A 243 -8.97 3.47 11.63
CA MET A 243 -7.56 3.07 11.70
C MET A 243 -7.11 2.41 10.40
N LEU A 244 -7.86 1.43 9.90
CA LEU A 244 -7.46 0.70 8.70
C LEU A 244 -7.80 1.46 7.42
N THR A 245 -8.95 2.15 7.37
CA THR A 245 -9.31 2.97 6.20
C THR A 245 -8.31 4.11 5.98
N TYR A 246 -7.84 4.77 7.03
CA TYR A 246 -6.77 5.77 6.95
C TYR A 246 -5.39 5.13 6.79
N GLY A 247 -5.14 4.00 7.47
CA GLY A 247 -3.90 3.24 7.33
C GLY A 247 -3.60 2.85 5.89
N ASP A 248 -4.59 2.35 5.16
CA ASP A 248 -4.41 1.91 3.77
C ASP A 248 -4.42 3.09 2.77
N TRP A 249 -5.43 3.96 2.85
CA TRP A 249 -5.60 5.04 1.87
C TRP A 249 -4.71 6.23 2.17
N GLY A 250 -4.64 6.68 3.42
CA GLY A 250 -3.79 7.79 3.85
C GLY A 250 -2.34 7.37 3.99
N PHE A 251 -2.05 6.54 4.99
CA PHE A 251 -0.68 6.24 5.41
C PHE A 251 0.10 5.45 4.36
N LEU A 252 -0.37 4.24 4.03
CA LEU A 252 0.32 3.33 3.11
C LEU A 252 0.52 3.97 1.74
N SER A 253 -0.54 4.53 1.14
CA SER A 253 -0.43 5.01 -0.23
C SER A 253 0.23 6.40 -0.37
N ARG A 254 0.09 7.33 0.60
CA ARG A 254 0.68 8.69 0.49
C ARG A 254 1.97 8.88 1.28
N TYR A 255 2.16 8.23 2.44
CA TYR A 255 3.37 8.43 3.25
C TYR A 255 4.53 7.53 2.84
N TYR A 256 4.32 6.33 2.30
CA TYR A 256 5.43 5.52 1.78
C TYR A 256 6.17 6.19 0.59
N PRO A 257 5.48 6.87 -0.34
CA PRO A 257 6.13 7.72 -1.33
C PRO A 257 6.82 8.99 -0.78
N ILE A 258 6.71 9.32 0.51
CA ILE A 258 7.21 10.62 1.02
C ILE A 258 8.72 10.79 0.83
N SER A 259 9.47 9.70 0.72
CA SER A 259 10.89 9.72 0.39
C SER A 259 11.17 10.48 -0.91
N PHE A 260 10.25 10.45 -1.89
CA PHE A 260 10.32 11.24 -3.12
C PHE A 260 10.27 12.75 -2.90
N MET A 261 9.67 13.22 -1.80
CA MET A 261 9.67 14.65 -1.46
C MET A 261 11.07 15.17 -1.16
N GLY A 262 11.93 14.37 -0.49
CA GLY A 262 13.31 14.77 -0.23
C GLY A 262 14.11 14.99 -1.51
N PHE A 263 13.89 14.14 -2.52
CA PHE A 263 14.48 14.27 -3.85
C PHE A 263 13.93 15.50 -4.59
N LEU A 264 12.61 15.72 -4.55
CA LEU A 264 11.95 16.85 -5.20
C LEU A 264 12.28 18.20 -4.55
N ALA A 265 12.41 18.24 -3.23
CA ALA A 265 12.78 19.44 -2.48
C ALA A 265 14.20 19.94 -2.80
N GLN A 266 15.08 19.05 -3.27
CA GLN A 266 16.45 19.41 -3.63
C GLN A 266 16.63 19.69 -5.13
N GLN A 267 15.58 19.58 -5.94
CA GLN A 267 15.63 19.94 -7.35
C GLN A 267 16.02 21.42 -7.51
N GLY A 268 17.11 21.67 -8.25
CA GLY A 268 17.63 23.02 -8.50
C GLY A 268 18.39 23.67 -7.33
N SER A 269 18.55 23.01 -6.17
CA SER A 269 19.20 23.60 -4.99
C SER A 269 20.73 23.66 -5.07
N GLN A 270 21.37 22.80 -5.87
CA GLN A 270 22.82 22.82 -6.09
C GLN A 270 23.19 22.40 -7.52
N SER A 271 24.28 22.98 -8.04
CA SER A 271 24.89 22.64 -9.34
C SER A 271 25.36 21.18 -9.43
N ASP A 272 25.58 20.53 -8.28
CA ASP A 272 25.90 19.12 -8.12
C ASP A 272 25.06 18.48 -7.00
N GLY A 273 23.72 18.57 -7.12
CA GLY A 273 22.76 18.07 -6.13
C GLY A 273 23.18 16.75 -5.47
N PHE A 274 23.65 16.85 -4.21
CA PHE A 274 24.21 15.75 -3.44
C PHE A 274 23.30 14.52 -3.45
N ILE A 275 21.97 14.66 -3.42
CA ILE A 275 21.06 13.52 -3.47
C ILE A 275 20.91 12.92 -4.89
N ALA A 276 21.00 13.73 -5.95
CA ALA A 276 20.80 13.27 -7.32
C ALA A 276 22.02 12.55 -7.91
N ARG A 277 23.24 12.81 -7.41
CA ARG A 277 24.49 12.23 -7.95
C ARG A 277 25.26 11.36 -6.95
N ASN A 278 24.67 11.02 -5.81
CA ASN A 278 25.34 10.21 -4.80
C ASN A 278 25.18 8.71 -5.08
N TYR A 279 26.04 8.23 -5.98
CA TYR A 279 26.12 6.82 -6.37
C TYR A 279 26.56 5.90 -5.23
N VAL A 280 27.35 6.40 -4.28
CA VAL A 280 27.87 5.58 -3.16
C VAL A 280 26.73 5.17 -2.24
N PHE A 281 25.94 6.13 -1.75
CA PHE A 281 24.82 5.83 -0.86
C PHE A 281 23.69 5.10 -1.61
N ALA A 282 23.47 5.41 -2.89
CA ALA A 282 22.56 4.63 -3.73
C ALA A 282 23.01 3.16 -3.83
N GLY A 283 24.31 2.90 -4.04
CA GLY A 283 24.88 1.55 -4.09
C GLY A 283 24.73 0.80 -2.76
N VAL A 284 25.02 1.46 -1.64
CA VAL A 284 24.78 0.88 -0.30
C VAL A 284 23.30 0.53 -0.11
N GLY A 285 22.39 1.42 -0.48
CA GLY A 285 20.95 1.19 -0.41
C GLY A 285 20.49 0.00 -1.27
N VAL A 286 21.01 -0.14 -2.48
CA VAL A 286 20.75 -1.28 -3.36
C VAL A 286 21.20 -2.59 -2.71
N VAL A 287 22.42 -2.64 -2.19
CA VAL A 287 22.95 -3.84 -1.52
C VAL A 287 22.10 -4.21 -0.30
N MET A 288 21.79 -3.23 0.55
CA MET A 288 20.94 -3.45 1.74
C MET A 288 19.55 -3.98 1.35
N TYR A 289 18.94 -3.42 0.31
CA TYR A 289 17.63 -3.86 -0.16
C TYR A 289 17.67 -5.26 -0.77
N VAL A 290 18.66 -5.57 -1.61
CA VAL A 290 18.80 -6.91 -2.21
C VAL A 290 18.97 -7.96 -1.12
N VAL A 291 19.84 -7.70 -0.13
CA VAL A 291 20.03 -8.59 1.02
C VAL A 291 18.73 -8.72 1.84
N GLY A 292 18.07 -7.61 2.14
CA GLY A 292 16.81 -7.60 2.89
C GLY A 292 15.69 -8.37 2.17
N MET A 293 15.50 -8.12 0.88
CA MET A 293 14.50 -8.81 0.06
C MET A 293 14.83 -10.30 -0.12
N MET A 294 16.10 -10.65 -0.25
CA MET A 294 16.53 -12.03 -0.31
C MET A 294 16.18 -12.77 0.99
N LEU A 295 16.56 -12.22 2.14
CA LEU A 295 16.21 -12.79 3.44
C LEU A 295 14.69 -12.90 3.64
N PHE A 296 13.95 -11.85 3.29
CA PHE A 296 12.49 -11.84 3.35
C PHE A 296 11.87 -12.95 2.50
N ARG A 297 12.37 -13.18 1.28
CA ARG A 297 11.84 -14.21 0.37
C ARG A 297 12.19 -15.61 0.84
N ILE A 298 13.45 -15.86 1.15
CA ILE A 298 13.93 -17.19 1.53
C ILE A 298 13.20 -17.67 2.77
N THR A 299 13.12 -16.85 3.82
CA THR A 299 12.46 -17.21 5.07
C THR A 299 10.97 -17.48 4.90
N ASN A 300 10.27 -16.68 4.08
CA ASN A 300 8.85 -16.91 3.82
C ASN A 300 8.62 -18.16 2.96
N ILE A 301 9.39 -18.36 1.89
CA ILE A 301 9.29 -19.55 1.03
C ILE A 301 9.52 -20.83 1.85
N GLU A 302 10.55 -20.84 2.69
CA GLU A 302 10.84 -21.98 3.56
C GLU A 302 9.72 -22.27 4.55
N LYS A 303 9.21 -21.23 5.24
CA LYS A 303 8.07 -21.36 6.14
C LYS A 303 6.84 -21.90 5.42
N HIS A 304 6.56 -21.44 4.19
CA HIS A 304 5.40 -21.88 3.41
C HIS A 304 5.56 -23.33 2.95
N LEU A 305 6.69 -23.69 2.34
CA LEU A 305 6.95 -25.05 1.86
C LEU A 305 6.97 -26.07 3.01
N PHE A 306 7.51 -25.69 4.16
CA PHE A 306 7.48 -26.55 5.35
C PHE A 306 6.05 -26.78 5.84
N ARG A 307 5.24 -25.72 5.93
CA ARG A 307 3.83 -25.83 6.34
C ARG A 307 3.01 -26.66 5.35
N ASP A 308 3.21 -26.46 4.06
CA ASP A 308 2.50 -27.23 3.03
C ASP A 308 2.89 -28.70 3.05
N TRP A 309 4.17 -29.01 3.24
CA TRP A 309 4.64 -30.38 3.44
C TRP A 309 3.95 -31.06 4.62
N MET A 310 3.89 -30.37 5.76
CA MET A 310 3.25 -30.86 6.97
C MET A 310 1.73 -31.03 6.82
N ASN A 311 1.06 -30.08 6.18
CA ASN A 311 -0.39 -30.14 5.94
C ASN A 311 -0.78 -31.31 5.02
N ASN A 312 0.11 -31.75 4.14
CA ASN A 312 -0.08 -32.92 3.29
C ASN A 312 0.14 -34.26 4.01
N GLY A 313 0.42 -34.24 5.32
CA GLY A 313 0.64 -35.45 6.12
C GLY A 313 1.96 -36.16 5.80
N ASN A 314 2.90 -35.48 5.14
CA ASN A 314 4.19 -36.04 4.81
C ASN A 314 5.06 -36.18 6.07
N ASP A 315 6.02 -37.12 6.00
CA ASP A 315 6.96 -37.38 7.07
C ASP A 315 7.86 -36.15 7.34
N PRO A 316 7.84 -35.58 8.56
CA PRO A 316 8.66 -34.43 8.91
C PRO A 316 10.16 -34.68 8.73
N ASP A 317 10.64 -35.89 9.01
CA ASP A 317 12.07 -36.22 8.99
C ASP A 317 12.63 -36.30 7.57
N LYS A 318 11.74 -36.39 6.58
CA LYS A 318 12.07 -36.40 5.14
C LYS A 318 11.99 -35.02 4.49
N TYR A 319 11.51 -34.00 5.21
CA TYR A 319 11.50 -32.65 4.68
C TYR A 319 12.93 -32.14 4.51
N ARG A 320 13.22 -31.59 3.33
CA ARG A 320 14.48 -30.92 3.05
C ARG A 320 14.21 -29.47 2.71
N SER A 321 14.97 -28.56 3.31
CA SER A 321 14.82 -27.14 3.06
C SER A 321 15.05 -26.81 1.58
N PRO A 322 14.44 -25.72 1.07
CA PRO A 322 14.58 -25.32 -0.32
C PRO A 322 16.05 -25.11 -0.69
N LEU A 323 16.38 -25.30 -1.97
CA LEU A 323 17.73 -25.06 -2.47
C LEU A 323 18.23 -23.65 -2.10
N SER A 324 17.35 -22.66 -2.14
CA SER A 324 17.64 -21.29 -1.73
C SER A 324 18.12 -21.22 -0.29
N THR A 325 17.43 -21.83 0.68
CA THR A 325 17.88 -21.85 2.08
C THR A 325 19.21 -22.59 2.21
N ARG A 326 19.34 -23.75 1.58
CA ARG A 326 20.53 -24.60 1.68
C ARG A 326 21.81 -23.94 1.16
N ILE A 327 21.71 -23.12 0.12
CA ILE A 327 22.86 -22.38 -0.42
C ILE A 327 23.41 -21.39 0.61
N PHE A 328 22.54 -20.74 1.39
CA PHE A 328 22.96 -19.67 2.30
C PHE A 328 23.21 -20.14 3.74
N PHE A 329 22.40 -21.08 4.23
CA PHE A 329 22.44 -21.53 5.63
C PHE A 329 22.99 -22.96 5.79
N GLY A 330 23.31 -23.61 4.67
CA GLY A 330 23.86 -24.97 4.62
C GLY A 330 22.79 -26.06 4.63
N ASP A 331 23.18 -27.25 4.20
CA ASP A 331 22.30 -28.42 4.13
C ASP A 331 22.31 -29.16 5.48
N ARG A 332 21.50 -28.66 6.42
CA ARG A 332 21.30 -29.25 7.75
C ARG A 332 19.92 -29.89 7.84
N ARG A 333 19.78 -30.89 8.72
CA ARG A 333 18.46 -31.46 9.04
C ARG A 333 17.60 -30.39 9.70
N VAL A 334 16.35 -30.33 9.24
CA VAL A 334 15.39 -29.34 9.70
C VAL A 334 14.91 -29.69 11.11
N GLN A 335 14.94 -28.71 12.01
CA GLN A 335 14.46 -28.83 13.38
C GLN A 335 13.09 -28.16 13.51
N PHE A 336 12.17 -28.82 14.18
CA PHE A 336 10.83 -28.30 14.39
C PHE A 336 10.27 -28.73 15.75
N ILE A 337 9.32 -27.94 16.26
CA ILE A 337 8.56 -28.22 17.48
C ILE A 337 7.13 -28.54 17.09
N LYS A 338 6.61 -29.67 17.56
CA LYS A 338 5.19 -30.02 17.43
C LYS A 338 4.43 -29.43 18.61
N THR A 339 3.53 -28.50 18.32
CA THR A 339 2.68 -27.85 19.33
C THR A 339 1.61 -28.82 19.84
N LYS A 340 1.10 -28.58 21.06
CA LYS A 340 -0.01 -29.36 21.64
C LYS A 340 -1.29 -29.31 20.80
N GLU A 341 -1.45 -28.24 20.04
CA GLU A 341 -2.58 -27.99 19.13
C GLU A 341 -2.38 -28.63 17.74
N GLY A 342 -1.29 -29.37 17.53
CA GLY A 342 -1.04 -30.13 16.30
C GLY A 342 -0.34 -29.35 15.18
N SER A 343 -0.05 -28.05 15.37
CA SER A 343 0.77 -27.27 14.44
C SER A 343 2.26 -27.57 14.61
N CYS A 344 3.04 -27.44 13.53
CA CYS A 344 4.50 -27.56 13.58
C CYS A 344 5.18 -26.19 13.43
N LEU A 345 6.12 -25.88 14.30
CA LEU A 345 6.91 -24.65 14.31
C LEU A 345 8.33 -24.97 13.85
N LEU A 346 8.78 -24.31 12.80
CA LEU A 346 10.14 -24.41 12.30
C LEU A 346 11.10 -23.68 13.26
N VAL A 347 12.19 -24.33 13.68
CA VAL A 347 13.19 -23.78 14.63
C VAL A 347 14.59 -23.68 14.02
N SER A 348 14.78 -24.22 12.82
CA SER A 348 16.00 -24.08 12.03
C SER A 348 15.73 -23.31 10.74
N GLY A 349 16.69 -22.52 10.29
CA GLY A 349 16.67 -21.80 9.02
C GLY A 349 18.08 -21.46 8.57
#